data_AF-F8GGQ7-F1
#
_entry.id   AF-F8GGQ7-F1
#
_cell.length_a   1.000
_cell.length_b   1.000
_cell.length_c   1.000
_cell.angle_alpha   90.00
_cell.angle_beta   90.00
_cell.angle_gamma   90.00
#
_symmetry.space_group_name_H-M   'P 1'
#
loop_
_entity.id
_entity.type
_entity.pdbx_description
1 polymer ?
#
loop_
_entity_poly.entity_id
_entity_poly.type
_entity_poly.pdbx_seq_one_letter_code
_entity_poly.pdbx_strand_id
1 'polypeptide(L)'
;MIAGAEKLKLIRELGVIRKNLPDVAGVNKLTLVKRVREIRKLLSVSNIEPAVSLLIDPSKPIESIDSLTNYLRNGLSAIHEALRGAEADTLIKIYNLLPKDRSDEHADVRNDLLAAVTEVVGSDKDKWAFASFDHFKSSGNVFDVDSQAIISVLESVDALTKTAPEDTPEIAAQRKAADEEYDRLQDALAKLLGINAANGYSKEEIDKAADEYEATRAKKNEVWGQIRGLSEKKYDDHKKRIAELKDSIAPVGQKIIDTLLNSSKVTQEQADSWASSQIIEKSAITRLKKMGYPEADIRRDMSEFYRITGGKLRQVRLETNGSKRANASGIGHFEDSVIRPGSEFNKKILWHEMAHHLEADSAAKAASNGYLLKRRKSEKVYSLKSLTRNPGYKSNEGAYDDNFIDHYIGKVYPDKTTEVWSMGIQYLATPQDAAMMAAKDPEMAALMAGYLQADLTPAMKALQTIQDSAKDKAQEKRDQFKSEYEQALDKLSAGIEIVDDGWFDALDPVDQGNLLSSWGMRDPNAKFIGSWENYRVFAGKFRGKTKRVSKGYAVVYTRQSGTFLIPGSTSREIPSAFSVHGDMREVRAFIKLAQMFGDDPRFVRWNVYGDEGRIIREANKLSGEQS
;
A
#
# COMPACT_ATOMS: atom_id res chain seq x y z
N MET A 1 -7.74 -29.61 37.39
CA MET A 1 -6.59 -30.52 37.53
C MET A 1 -6.75 -31.65 36.53
N ILE A 2 -5.74 -31.92 35.71
CA ILE A 2 -5.73 -33.09 34.81
C ILE A 2 -5.60 -34.35 35.65
N ALA A 3 -6.44 -35.36 35.41
CA ALA A 3 -6.38 -36.62 36.16
C ALA A 3 -5.02 -37.31 35.93
N GLY A 4 -4.52 -38.05 36.93
CA GLY A 4 -3.20 -38.69 36.86
C GLY A 4 -3.00 -39.60 35.63
N ALA A 5 -4.06 -40.30 35.20
CA ALA A 5 -4.05 -41.14 34.01
C ALA A 5 -3.92 -40.32 32.70
N GLU A 6 -4.58 -39.17 32.62
CA GLU A 6 -4.52 -38.27 31.46
C GLU A 6 -3.17 -37.55 31.38
N LYS A 7 -2.58 -37.19 32.54
CA LYS A 7 -1.20 -36.68 32.62
C LYS A 7 -0.20 -37.70 32.09
N LEU A 8 -0.33 -38.97 32.46
CA LEU A 8 0.50 -40.07 31.95
C LEU A 8 0.33 -40.27 30.43
N LYS A 9 -0.89 -40.15 29.91
CA LYS A 9 -1.16 -40.22 28.47
C LYS A 9 -0.44 -39.10 27.71
N LEU A 10 -0.55 -37.87 28.20
CA LEU A 10 0.12 -36.69 27.64
C LEU A 10 1.65 -36.82 27.68
N ILE A 11 2.24 -37.33 28.77
CA ILE A 11 3.69 -37.59 28.86
C ILE A 11 4.14 -38.64 27.84
N ARG A 12 3.39 -39.74 27.70
CA ARG A 12 3.68 -40.78 26.71
C ARG A 12 3.60 -40.23 25.29
N GLU A 13 2.56 -39.46 24.99
CA GLU A 13 2.41 -38.77 23.70
C GLU A 13 3.61 -37.86 23.43
N LEU A 14 4.05 -37.06 24.41
CA LEU A 14 5.23 -36.21 24.28
C LEU A 14 6.51 -37.01 24.02
N GLY A 15 6.66 -38.18 24.65
CA GLY A 15 7.76 -39.10 24.41
C GLY A 15 7.77 -39.64 22.98
N VAL A 16 6.61 -40.04 22.45
CA VAL A 16 6.45 -40.48 21.05
C VAL A 16 6.79 -39.35 20.08
N ILE A 17 6.26 -38.15 20.32
CA ILE A 17 6.55 -36.99 19.48
C ILE A 17 8.05 -36.69 19.49
N ARG A 18 8.70 -36.66 20.65
CA ARG A 18 10.13 -36.36 20.78
C ARG A 18 11.00 -37.39 20.08
N LYS A 19 10.63 -38.67 20.13
CA LYS A 19 11.35 -39.75 19.45
C LYS A 19 11.31 -39.57 17.92
N ASN A 20 10.17 -39.15 17.38
CA ASN A 20 9.96 -39.05 15.94
C ASN A 20 10.29 -37.65 15.38
N LEU A 21 10.40 -36.62 16.21
CA LEU A 21 10.62 -35.22 15.78
C LEU A 21 11.85 -35.01 14.87
N PRO A 22 13.00 -35.70 15.08
CA PRO A 22 14.16 -35.58 14.19
C PRO A 22 13.88 -36.02 12.75
N ASP A 23 12.98 -36.98 12.57
CA ASP A 23 12.70 -37.63 11.28
C ASP A 23 11.51 -36.98 10.54
N VAL A 24 10.87 -35.98 11.14
CA VAL A 24 9.67 -35.33 10.58
C VAL A 24 10.03 -33.95 10.03
N ALA A 25 9.73 -33.74 8.74
CA ALA A 25 9.93 -32.47 8.03
C ALA A 25 8.60 -31.73 7.74
N GLY A 26 8.70 -30.43 7.45
CA GLY A 26 7.59 -29.59 6.95
C GLY A 26 6.40 -29.42 7.90
N VAL A 27 5.18 -29.44 7.34
CA VAL A 27 3.90 -29.20 8.05
C VAL A 27 3.74 -30.13 9.26
N ASN A 28 4.14 -31.39 9.13
CA ASN A 28 4.03 -32.37 10.22
C ASN A 28 4.92 -31.98 11.40
N LYS A 29 6.12 -31.44 11.14
CA LYS A 29 7.02 -30.96 12.19
C LYS A 29 6.37 -29.80 12.94
N LEU A 30 5.72 -28.88 12.23
CA LEU A 30 5.00 -27.77 12.83
C LEU A 30 3.87 -28.24 13.74
N THR A 31 3.04 -29.14 13.23
CA THR A 31 1.91 -29.72 13.97
C THR A 31 2.42 -30.43 15.23
N LEU A 32 3.52 -31.17 15.14
CA LEU A 32 4.16 -31.80 16.29
C LEU A 32 4.74 -30.78 17.28
N VAL A 33 5.42 -29.73 16.82
CA VAL A 33 5.94 -28.65 17.70
C VAL A 33 4.79 -27.94 18.42
N LYS A 34 3.69 -27.63 17.72
CA LYS A 34 2.47 -27.08 18.31
C LYS A 34 1.86 -28.02 19.33
N ARG A 35 1.74 -29.31 18.99
CA ARG A 35 1.21 -30.33 19.88
C ARG A 35 2.08 -30.50 21.13
N VAL A 36 3.40 -30.42 21.00
CA VAL A 36 4.34 -30.40 22.14
C VAL A 36 4.10 -29.18 23.02
N ARG A 37 3.90 -27.98 22.45
CA ARG A 37 3.57 -26.77 23.23
C ARG A 37 2.24 -26.94 23.97
N GLU A 38 1.22 -27.47 23.30
CA GLU A 38 -0.10 -27.73 23.88
C GLU A 38 -0.02 -28.77 25.02
N ILE A 39 0.64 -29.90 24.79
CA ILE A 39 0.86 -30.94 25.80
C ILE A 39 1.64 -30.36 26.98
N ARG A 40 2.70 -29.59 26.75
CA ARG A 40 3.44 -28.91 27.83
C ARG A 40 2.53 -27.98 28.62
N LYS A 41 1.71 -27.17 27.95
CA LYS A 41 0.74 -26.29 28.61
C LYS A 41 -0.24 -27.07 29.47
N LEU A 42 -0.78 -28.19 28.96
CA LEU A 42 -1.66 -29.09 29.70
C LEU A 42 -0.95 -29.74 30.89
N LEU A 43 0.29 -30.20 30.71
CA LEU A 43 1.09 -30.83 31.77
C LEU A 43 1.54 -29.84 32.85
N SER A 44 1.72 -28.56 32.50
CA SER A 44 2.09 -27.47 33.40
C SER A 44 0.93 -26.97 34.28
N VAL A 45 -0.28 -27.55 34.20
CA VAL A 45 -1.47 -27.18 35.02
C VAL A 45 -1.31 -27.60 36.51
N SER A 46 -0.09 -27.82 37.00
CA SER A 46 0.20 -27.90 38.43
C SER A 46 0.35 -26.49 39.01
N ASN A 47 -0.69 -26.00 39.70
CA ASN A 47 -0.68 -24.82 40.56
C ASN A 47 -0.04 -23.54 40.00
N ILE A 48 -0.22 -23.24 38.72
CA ILE A 48 0.04 -21.88 38.23
C ILE A 48 -1.10 -21.02 38.78
N GLU A 49 -0.79 -20.12 39.71
CA GLU A 49 -1.72 -19.07 40.15
C GLU A 49 -2.39 -18.47 38.91
N PRO A 50 -3.71 -18.17 38.95
CA PRO A 50 -4.41 -17.64 37.79
C PRO A 50 -3.61 -16.46 37.24
N ALA A 51 -3.20 -16.56 35.97
CA ALA A 51 -2.36 -15.55 35.34
C ALA A 51 -3.00 -14.19 35.59
N VAL A 52 -2.24 -13.27 36.19
CA VAL A 52 -2.71 -11.93 36.52
C VAL A 52 -3.39 -11.34 35.29
N SER A 53 -4.71 -11.12 35.37
CA SER A 53 -5.48 -10.61 34.25
C SER A 53 -5.18 -9.13 34.07
N LEU A 54 -4.85 -8.74 32.84
CA LEU A 54 -4.81 -7.33 32.45
C LEU A 54 -6.25 -6.82 32.29
N LEU A 55 -6.67 -5.94 33.20
CA LEU A 55 -7.96 -5.27 33.15
C LEU A 55 -7.72 -3.81 32.77
N ILE A 56 -8.04 -3.45 31.52
CA ILE A 56 -7.85 -2.10 31.01
C ILE A 56 -9.21 -1.49 30.69
N ASP A 57 -9.52 -0.40 31.38
CA ASP A 57 -10.70 0.42 31.16
C ASP A 57 -10.26 1.88 30.98
N PRO A 58 -10.29 2.40 29.73
CA PRO A 58 -9.92 3.79 29.45
C PRO A 58 -10.74 4.83 30.22
N SER A 59 -11.93 4.49 30.76
CA SER A 59 -12.71 5.39 31.60
C SER A 59 -12.21 5.47 33.05
N LYS A 60 -11.31 4.55 33.43
CA LYS A 60 -10.70 4.43 34.76
C LYS A 60 -9.17 4.35 34.64
N PRO A 61 -8.50 5.47 34.33
CA PRO A 61 -7.07 5.47 34.01
C PRO A 61 -6.19 5.00 35.19
N ILE A 62 -6.51 5.40 36.43
CA ILE A 62 -5.72 5.04 37.62
C ILE A 62 -5.79 3.53 37.88
N GLU A 63 -7.00 2.94 37.98
CA GLU A 63 -7.19 1.48 38.14
C GLU A 63 -6.50 0.68 37.01
N SER A 64 -6.55 1.19 35.78
CA SER A 64 -5.88 0.56 34.64
C SER A 64 -4.35 0.61 34.77
N ILE A 65 -3.78 1.74 35.22
CA ILE A 65 -2.34 1.86 35.45
C ILE A 65 -1.89 0.89 36.55
N ASP A 66 -2.63 0.78 37.64
CA ASP A 66 -2.35 -0.20 38.70
C ASP A 66 -2.41 -1.64 38.17
N SER A 67 -3.40 -1.96 37.32
CA SER A 67 -3.46 -3.26 36.66
C SER A 67 -2.24 -3.53 35.77
N LEU A 68 -1.75 -2.53 35.03
CA LEU A 68 -0.53 -2.64 34.22
C LEU A 68 0.70 -2.90 35.12
N THR A 69 0.85 -2.14 36.21
CA THR A 69 1.96 -2.26 37.15
C THR A 69 1.97 -3.61 37.86
N ASN A 70 0.81 -4.08 38.34
CA ASN A 70 0.67 -5.39 38.96
C ASN A 70 1.00 -6.52 37.97
N TYR A 71 0.58 -6.41 36.71
CA TYR A 71 0.92 -7.38 35.68
C TYR A 71 2.42 -7.42 35.37
N LEU A 72 3.11 -6.27 35.36
CA LEU A 72 4.57 -6.24 35.20
C LEU A 72 5.29 -6.99 36.33
N ARG A 73 4.88 -6.73 37.58
CA ARG A 73 5.52 -7.33 38.76
C ARG A 73 5.22 -8.83 38.90
N ASN A 74 3.98 -9.23 38.64
CA ASN A 74 3.50 -10.57 39.01
C ASN A 74 3.09 -11.44 37.82
N GLY A 75 2.73 -10.84 36.68
CA GLY A 75 2.20 -11.54 35.50
C GLY A 75 3.25 -11.98 34.46
N LEU A 76 4.41 -11.33 34.39
CA LEU A 76 5.42 -11.60 33.36
C LEU A 76 6.08 -12.98 33.44
N SER A 77 5.96 -13.67 34.57
CA SER A 77 6.47 -15.03 34.74
C SER A 77 5.83 -16.01 33.74
N ALA A 78 4.60 -15.75 33.30
CA ALA A 78 3.89 -16.52 32.28
C ALA A 78 4.39 -16.24 30.84
N ILE A 79 5.19 -15.18 30.64
CA ILE A 79 5.75 -14.79 29.35
C ILE A 79 7.17 -15.34 29.23
N HIS A 80 7.48 -15.87 28.04
CA HIS A 80 8.83 -16.34 27.72
C HIS A 80 9.84 -15.21 27.95
N GLU A 81 10.94 -15.49 28.62
CA GLU A 81 11.93 -14.49 29.05
C GLU A 81 12.36 -13.55 27.91
N ALA A 82 12.65 -14.14 26.74
CA ALA A 82 13.01 -13.42 25.52
C ALA A 82 12.01 -12.32 25.07
N LEU A 83 10.75 -12.41 25.46
CA LEU A 83 9.67 -11.49 25.06
C LEU A 83 9.25 -10.52 26.17
N ARG A 84 9.78 -10.65 27.41
CA ARG A 84 9.35 -9.81 28.54
C ARG A 84 9.61 -8.32 28.31
N GLY A 85 10.73 -7.97 27.67
CA GLY A 85 11.03 -6.58 27.31
C GLY A 85 10.03 -6.00 26.30
N ALA A 86 9.66 -6.78 25.28
CA ALA A 86 8.65 -6.40 24.30
C ALA A 86 7.24 -6.31 24.91
N GLU A 87 6.91 -7.21 25.85
CA GLU A 87 5.67 -7.15 26.62
C GLU A 87 5.57 -5.85 27.43
N ALA A 88 6.63 -5.49 28.16
CA ALA A 88 6.69 -4.25 28.92
C ALA A 88 6.57 -3.00 28.03
N ASP A 89 7.23 -2.98 26.87
CA ASP A 89 7.10 -1.89 25.88
C ASP A 89 5.65 -1.78 25.35
N THR A 90 4.97 -2.91 25.15
CA THR A 90 3.55 -2.92 24.75
C THR A 90 2.66 -2.32 25.85
N LEU A 91 2.92 -2.59 27.12
CA LEU A 91 2.19 -2.01 28.25
C LEU A 91 2.40 -0.48 28.33
N ILE A 92 3.61 0.02 28.04
CA ILE A 92 3.85 1.46 27.92
C ILE A 92 3.03 2.07 26.79
N LYS A 93 2.89 1.38 25.65
CA LYS A 93 2.01 1.84 24.57
C LYS A 93 0.57 1.93 25.05
N ILE A 94 0.05 0.90 25.73
CA ILE A 94 -1.29 0.92 26.32
C ILE A 94 -1.46 2.10 27.28
N TYR A 95 -0.50 2.33 28.19
CA TYR A 95 -0.52 3.48 29.09
C TYR A 95 -0.64 4.81 28.34
N ASN A 96 0.12 4.99 27.24
CA ASN A 96 0.06 6.20 26.43
C ASN A 96 -1.29 6.41 25.72
N LEU A 97 -2.13 5.37 25.64
CA LEU A 97 -3.50 5.45 25.12
C LEU A 97 -4.54 5.81 26.17
N LEU A 98 -4.20 5.73 27.46
CA LEU A 98 -5.11 6.09 28.53
C LEU A 98 -5.25 7.61 28.64
N PRO A 99 -6.44 8.13 29.02
CA PRO A 99 -6.60 9.54 29.33
C PRO A 99 -5.65 9.96 30.45
N LYS A 100 -4.99 11.11 30.28
CA LYS A 100 -4.09 11.66 31.28
C LYS A 100 -4.86 12.54 32.25
N ASP A 101 -4.77 12.23 33.53
CA ASP A 101 -5.21 13.10 34.62
C ASP A 101 -4.00 13.90 35.17
N ARG A 102 -4.25 15.11 35.68
CA ARG A 102 -3.26 15.98 36.31
C ARG A 102 -3.23 15.84 37.84
N SER A 103 -3.98 14.89 38.40
CA SER A 103 -3.95 14.58 39.83
C SER A 103 -2.58 14.04 40.25
N ASP A 104 -2.21 14.31 41.52
CA ASP A 104 -1.00 13.77 42.13
C ASP A 104 -1.04 12.23 42.16
N GLU A 105 -2.22 11.66 42.41
CA GLU A 105 -2.46 10.21 42.38
C GLU A 105 -2.08 9.61 41.01
N HIS A 106 -2.50 10.25 39.90
CA HIS A 106 -2.11 9.81 38.56
C HIS A 106 -0.58 9.88 38.35
N ALA A 107 0.08 10.91 38.90
CA ALA A 107 1.53 11.03 38.82
C ALA A 107 2.24 9.90 39.59
N ASP A 108 1.73 9.53 40.76
CA ASP A 108 2.28 8.47 41.60
C ASP A 108 2.16 7.10 40.94
N VAL A 109 0.96 6.71 40.49
CA VAL A 109 0.77 5.40 39.81
C VAL A 109 1.56 5.30 38.51
N ARG A 110 1.72 6.43 37.79
CA ARG A 110 2.59 6.50 36.61
C ARG A 110 4.04 6.24 36.98
N ASN A 111 4.55 6.87 38.05
CA ASN A 111 5.93 6.69 38.46
C ASN A 111 6.19 5.24 38.89
N ASP A 112 5.23 4.62 39.58
CA ASP A 112 5.30 3.20 39.96
C ASP A 112 5.34 2.28 38.73
N LEU A 113 4.50 2.56 37.72
CA LEU A 113 4.53 1.86 36.44
C LEU A 113 5.91 1.98 35.76
N LEU A 114 6.46 3.19 35.67
CA LEU A 114 7.76 3.43 35.03
C LEU A 114 8.91 2.75 35.78
N ALA A 115 8.84 2.68 37.11
CA ALA A 115 9.80 1.93 37.92
C ALA A 115 9.72 0.43 37.60
N ALA A 116 8.52 -0.17 37.61
CA ALA A 116 8.31 -1.57 37.27
C ALA A 116 8.78 -1.90 35.84
N VAL A 117 8.56 -1.00 34.87
CA VAL A 117 9.08 -1.17 33.50
C VAL A 117 10.61 -1.14 33.47
N THR A 118 11.23 -0.24 34.24
CA THR A 118 12.70 -0.12 34.32
C THR A 118 13.33 -1.39 34.92
N GLU A 119 12.70 -1.97 35.94
CA GLU A 119 13.12 -3.24 36.55
C GLU A 119 13.09 -4.41 35.54
N VAL A 120 12.08 -4.46 34.68
CA VAL A 120 11.89 -5.54 33.70
C VAL A 120 12.78 -5.36 32.46
N VAL A 121 12.79 -4.17 31.88
CA VAL A 121 13.48 -3.90 30.61
C VAL A 121 14.98 -3.78 30.83
N GLY A 122 15.39 -3.27 32.00
CA GLY A 122 16.77 -2.87 32.24
C GLY A 122 17.22 -1.74 31.31
N SER A 123 18.53 -1.48 31.26
CA SER A 123 19.12 -0.43 30.42
C SER A 123 19.47 -0.88 29.00
N ASP A 124 19.62 -2.18 28.77
CA ASP A 124 20.12 -2.73 27.49
C ASP A 124 18.96 -3.19 26.60
N LYS A 125 18.55 -2.30 25.68
CA LYS A 125 17.49 -2.61 24.72
C LYS A 125 17.89 -3.63 23.65
N ASP A 126 19.18 -3.74 23.37
CA ASP A 126 19.67 -4.64 22.31
C ASP A 126 19.66 -6.08 22.80
N LYS A 127 19.86 -6.30 24.12
CA LYS A 127 19.77 -7.63 24.75
C LYS A 127 18.42 -8.33 24.48
N TRP A 128 17.29 -7.66 24.67
CA TRP A 128 15.99 -8.30 24.43
C TRP A 128 15.61 -8.30 22.94
N ALA A 129 16.12 -7.37 22.13
CA ALA A 129 16.01 -7.45 20.68
C ALA A 129 16.68 -8.75 20.16
N PHE A 130 17.90 -9.05 20.64
CA PHE A 130 18.62 -10.29 20.34
C PHE A 130 17.87 -11.53 20.80
N ALA A 131 17.32 -11.51 22.03
CA ALA A 131 16.58 -12.62 22.58
C ALA A 131 15.27 -12.86 21.82
N SER A 132 14.55 -11.81 21.47
CA SER A 132 13.31 -11.88 20.69
C SER A 132 13.57 -12.48 19.30
N PHE A 133 14.64 -12.05 18.64
CA PHE A 133 15.07 -12.62 17.36
C PHE A 133 15.37 -14.12 17.48
N ASP A 134 16.21 -14.54 18.44
CA ASP A 134 16.54 -15.96 18.61
C ASP A 134 15.32 -16.79 18.96
N HIS A 135 14.43 -16.26 19.80
CA HIS A 135 13.18 -16.93 20.15
C HIS A 135 12.33 -17.20 18.91
N PHE A 136 12.05 -16.17 18.10
CA PHE A 136 11.23 -16.37 16.90
C PHE A 136 11.95 -17.23 15.86
N LYS A 137 13.24 -16.97 15.57
CA LYS A 137 14.04 -17.79 14.65
C LYS A 137 14.02 -19.27 15.03
N SER A 138 14.31 -19.60 16.29
CA SER A 138 14.32 -21.00 16.75
C SER A 138 12.93 -21.63 16.68
N SER A 139 11.88 -20.85 16.96
CA SER A 139 10.49 -21.33 16.91
C SER A 139 9.94 -21.55 15.50
N GLY A 140 10.52 -20.87 14.50
CA GLY A 140 10.09 -20.91 13.10
C GLY A 140 11.04 -21.63 12.14
N ASN A 141 12.09 -22.29 12.65
CA ASN A 141 12.95 -23.16 11.84
C ASN A 141 12.24 -24.46 11.44
N VAL A 142 11.29 -24.35 10.52
CA VAL A 142 10.29 -25.38 10.20
C VAL A 142 10.22 -25.71 8.72
N PHE A 143 10.90 -24.93 7.87
CA PHE A 143 10.99 -25.16 6.44
C PHE A 143 12.20 -26.03 6.13
N ASP A 144 11.95 -27.14 5.45
CA ASP A 144 12.98 -28.00 4.88
C ASP A 144 12.93 -27.79 3.37
N VAL A 145 13.87 -27.00 2.86
CA VAL A 145 13.95 -26.61 1.44
C VAL A 145 15.30 -26.99 0.88
N ASP A 146 15.31 -27.48 -0.35
CA ASP A 146 16.56 -27.65 -1.10
C ASP A 146 17.02 -26.28 -1.60
N SER A 147 17.71 -25.55 -0.74
CA SER A 147 18.20 -24.20 -1.05
C SER A 147 19.12 -24.19 -2.27
N GLN A 148 19.92 -25.24 -2.48
CA GLN A 148 20.86 -25.31 -3.62
C GLN A 148 20.11 -25.45 -4.94
N ALA A 149 19.10 -26.32 -5.00
CA ALA A 149 18.26 -26.44 -6.19
C ALA A 149 17.56 -25.12 -6.54
N ILE A 150 17.01 -24.43 -5.53
CA ILE A 150 16.33 -23.13 -5.75
C ILE A 150 17.33 -22.05 -6.18
N ILE A 151 18.49 -21.96 -5.52
CA ILE A 151 19.54 -21.00 -5.88
C ILE A 151 20.00 -21.22 -7.33
N SER A 152 20.22 -22.46 -7.75
CA SER A 152 20.60 -22.80 -9.12
C SER A 152 19.56 -22.34 -10.15
N VAL A 153 18.26 -22.50 -9.86
CA VAL A 153 17.19 -21.97 -10.72
C VAL A 153 17.21 -20.44 -10.76
N LEU A 154 17.42 -19.77 -9.62
CA LEU A 154 17.49 -18.31 -9.55
C LEU A 154 18.71 -17.74 -10.29
N GLU A 155 19.85 -18.42 -10.24
CA GLU A 155 21.04 -18.09 -11.03
C GLU A 155 20.78 -18.24 -12.53
N SER A 156 20.06 -19.30 -12.92
CA SER A 156 19.62 -19.49 -14.33
C SER A 156 18.69 -18.36 -14.79
N VAL A 157 17.77 -17.93 -13.94
CA VAL A 157 16.89 -16.78 -14.21
C VAL A 157 17.69 -15.47 -14.34
N ASP A 158 18.64 -15.23 -13.45
CA ASP A 158 19.50 -14.04 -13.47
C ASP A 158 20.40 -14.00 -14.72
N ALA A 159 20.99 -15.15 -15.08
CA ALA A 159 21.78 -15.30 -16.30
C ALA A 159 20.92 -14.97 -17.54
N LEU A 160 19.74 -15.59 -17.67
CA LEU A 160 18.83 -15.32 -18.79
C LEU A 160 18.37 -13.86 -18.84
N THR A 161 18.14 -13.22 -17.70
CA THR A 161 17.69 -11.82 -17.65
C THR A 161 18.79 -10.84 -18.11
N LYS A 162 20.06 -11.18 -17.87
CA LYS A 162 21.22 -10.36 -18.24
C LYS A 162 21.70 -10.59 -19.67
N THR A 163 21.43 -11.75 -20.25
CA THR A 163 21.79 -12.07 -21.64
C THR A 163 20.70 -11.62 -22.60
N ALA A 164 21.09 -11.02 -23.72
CA ALA A 164 20.16 -10.86 -24.84
C ALA A 164 19.71 -12.25 -25.30
N PRO A 165 18.43 -12.44 -25.68
CA PRO A 165 17.99 -13.73 -26.18
C PRO A 165 18.81 -14.12 -27.41
N GLU A 166 19.04 -15.41 -27.61
CA GLU A 166 19.69 -15.96 -28.80
C GLU A 166 18.65 -16.44 -29.81
N ASP A 167 18.99 -16.42 -31.10
CA ASP A 167 18.11 -16.97 -32.13
C ASP A 167 18.13 -18.50 -31.99
N THR A 168 16.95 -19.13 -31.88
CA THR A 168 16.88 -20.59 -32.00
C THR A 168 17.33 -21.00 -33.41
N PRO A 169 17.80 -22.24 -33.64
CA PRO A 169 18.20 -22.69 -34.98
C PRO A 169 17.10 -22.46 -36.04
N GLU A 170 15.84 -22.60 -35.64
CA GLU A 170 14.68 -22.31 -36.49
C GLU A 170 14.55 -20.81 -36.80
N ILE A 171 14.59 -19.94 -35.78
CA ILE A 171 14.50 -18.49 -35.96
C ILE A 171 15.69 -17.96 -36.75
N ALA A 172 16.89 -18.47 -36.50
CA ALA A 172 18.10 -18.08 -37.21
C ALA A 172 18.01 -18.42 -38.71
N ALA A 173 17.49 -19.61 -39.06
CA ALA A 173 17.30 -20.02 -40.44
C ALA A 173 16.23 -19.18 -41.15
N GLN A 174 15.08 -18.95 -40.50
CA GLN A 174 14.00 -18.12 -41.05
C GLN A 174 14.46 -16.67 -41.22
N ARG A 175 15.17 -16.13 -40.24
CA ARG A 175 15.69 -14.77 -40.27
C ARG A 175 16.73 -14.59 -41.36
N LYS A 176 17.67 -15.52 -41.51
CA LYS A 176 18.65 -15.50 -42.60
C LYS A 176 17.96 -15.46 -43.97
N ALA A 177 16.96 -16.31 -44.20
CA ALA A 177 16.21 -16.32 -45.46
C ALA A 177 15.46 -15.00 -45.71
N ALA A 178 14.87 -14.43 -44.65
CA ALA A 178 14.17 -13.14 -44.74
C ALA A 178 15.14 -11.97 -44.97
N ASP A 179 16.30 -11.95 -44.32
CA ASP A 179 17.34 -10.93 -44.52
C ASP A 179 17.88 -10.99 -45.95
N GLU A 180 18.16 -12.19 -46.48
CA GLU A 180 18.58 -12.38 -47.88
C GLU A 180 17.53 -11.87 -48.89
N GLU A 181 16.25 -12.16 -48.66
CA GLU A 181 15.17 -11.63 -49.52
C GLU A 181 15.00 -10.12 -49.36
N TYR A 182 15.16 -9.59 -48.15
CA TYR A 182 15.09 -8.16 -47.87
C TYR A 182 16.18 -7.38 -48.61
N ASP A 183 17.43 -7.87 -48.57
CA ASP A 183 18.56 -7.27 -49.27
C ASP A 183 18.36 -7.33 -50.79
N ARG A 184 17.85 -8.46 -51.32
CA ARG A 184 17.49 -8.58 -52.73
C ARG A 184 16.45 -7.53 -53.16
N LEU A 185 15.43 -7.30 -52.34
CA LEU A 185 14.38 -6.31 -52.61
C LEU A 185 14.91 -4.88 -52.47
N GLN A 186 15.81 -4.63 -51.51
CA GLN A 186 16.49 -3.34 -51.34
C GLN A 186 17.30 -2.97 -52.59
N ASP A 187 18.07 -3.92 -53.12
CA ASP A 187 18.85 -3.74 -54.35
C ASP A 187 17.94 -3.50 -55.57
N ALA A 188 16.81 -4.21 -55.66
CA ALA A 188 15.83 -4.02 -56.72
C ALA A 188 15.21 -2.61 -56.68
N LEU A 189 14.83 -2.11 -55.50
CA LEU A 189 14.33 -0.74 -55.33
C LEU A 189 15.37 0.31 -55.73
N ALA A 190 16.64 0.10 -55.36
CA ALA A 190 17.72 1.01 -55.75
C ALA A 190 17.89 1.09 -57.27
N LYS A 191 17.77 -0.05 -57.98
CA LYS A 191 17.80 -0.09 -59.46
C LYS A 191 16.61 0.65 -60.07
N LEU A 192 15.40 0.44 -59.55
CA LEU A 192 14.17 1.10 -60.04
C LEU A 192 14.23 2.63 -59.86
N LEU A 193 14.78 3.13 -58.75
CA LEU A 193 15.01 4.56 -58.54
C LEU A 193 16.01 5.17 -59.55
N GLY A 194 16.87 4.34 -60.13
CA GLY A 194 17.78 4.73 -61.22
C GLY A 194 17.09 4.95 -62.56
N ILE A 195 15.84 4.51 -62.74
CA ILE A 195 15.05 4.68 -63.97
C ILE A 195 14.31 6.01 -63.88
N ASN A 196 14.90 7.06 -64.46
CA ASN A 196 14.33 8.41 -64.44
C ASN A 196 14.74 9.21 -65.68
N ALA A 197 14.08 10.34 -65.92
CA ALA A 197 14.31 11.19 -67.09
C ALA A 197 15.76 11.72 -67.18
N ALA A 198 16.42 11.97 -66.03
CA ALA A 198 17.80 12.45 -66.01
C ALA A 198 18.81 11.39 -66.50
N ASN A 199 18.45 10.11 -66.39
CA ASN A 199 19.24 8.99 -66.88
C ASN A 199 18.82 8.54 -68.30
N GLY A 200 17.98 9.31 -69.00
CA GLY A 200 17.64 9.09 -70.41
C GLY A 200 16.51 8.08 -70.68
N TYR A 201 15.74 7.69 -69.66
CA TYR A 201 14.62 6.76 -69.83
C TYR A 201 13.36 7.43 -70.37
N SER A 202 12.57 6.68 -71.15
CA SER A 202 11.28 7.12 -71.69
C SER A 202 10.20 7.20 -70.61
N LYS A 203 9.08 7.90 -70.92
CA LYS A 203 7.96 8.02 -69.98
C LYS A 203 7.35 6.66 -69.66
N GLU A 204 7.17 5.81 -70.65
CA GLU A 204 6.61 4.46 -70.48
C GLU A 204 7.49 3.59 -69.59
N GLU A 205 8.82 3.68 -69.71
CA GLU A 205 9.77 2.98 -68.84
C GLU A 205 9.71 3.49 -67.40
N ILE A 206 9.57 4.81 -67.21
CA ILE A 206 9.43 5.43 -65.89
C ILE A 206 8.11 4.99 -65.22
N ASP A 207 7.00 5.05 -65.95
CA ASP A 207 5.69 4.66 -65.42
C ASP A 207 5.69 3.16 -65.02
N LYS A 208 6.25 2.29 -65.86
CA LYS A 208 6.43 0.86 -65.53
C LYS A 208 7.33 0.65 -64.30
N ALA A 209 8.44 1.38 -64.21
CA ALA A 209 9.34 1.28 -63.07
C ALA A 209 8.68 1.77 -61.76
N ALA A 210 7.79 2.77 -61.84
CA ALA A 210 7.03 3.24 -60.70
C ALA A 210 6.06 2.16 -60.16
N ASP A 211 5.35 1.45 -61.06
CA ASP A 211 4.48 0.34 -60.67
C ASP A 211 5.26 -0.82 -60.03
N GLU A 212 6.39 -1.21 -60.65
CA GLU A 212 7.28 -2.25 -60.10
C GLU A 212 7.90 -1.82 -58.75
N TYR A 213 8.17 -0.52 -58.57
CA TYR A 213 8.70 0.04 -57.33
C TYR A 213 7.70 -0.13 -56.20
N GLU A 214 6.43 0.24 -56.40
CA GLU A 214 5.41 0.08 -55.36
C GLU A 214 5.17 -1.39 -55.01
N ALA A 215 5.14 -2.29 -56.00
CA ALA A 215 5.02 -3.73 -55.74
C ALA A 215 6.23 -4.29 -54.95
N THR A 216 7.46 -3.91 -55.34
CA THR A 216 8.69 -4.34 -54.67
C THR A 216 8.76 -3.77 -53.25
N ARG A 217 8.34 -2.52 -53.06
CA ARG A 217 8.29 -1.85 -51.76
C ARG A 217 7.27 -2.52 -50.83
N ALA A 218 6.10 -2.88 -51.35
CA ALA A 218 5.10 -3.61 -50.59
C ALA A 218 5.64 -4.96 -50.10
N LYS A 219 6.29 -5.73 -50.99
CA LYS A 219 6.91 -7.01 -50.61
C LYS A 219 8.06 -6.83 -49.61
N LYS A 220 8.88 -5.80 -49.76
CA LYS A 220 9.94 -5.48 -48.79
C LYS A 220 9.37 -5.19 -47.41
N ASN A 221 8.27 -4.44 -47.33
CA ASN A 221 7.60 -4.16 -46.07
C ASN A 221 7.03 -5.44 -45.43
N GLU A 222 6.52 -6.38 -46.23
CA GLU A 222 6.08 -7.69 -45.76
C GLU A 222 7.24 -8.49 -45.13
N VAL A 223 8.37 -8.61 -45.85
CA VAL A 223 9.57 -9.31 -45.35
C VAL A 223 10.11 -8.64 -44.08
N TRP A 224 10.12 -7.30 -44.02
CA TRP A 224 10.48 -6.58 -42.81
C TRP A 224 9.54 -6.88 -41.63
N GLY A 225 8.24 -7.00 -41.92
CA GLY A 225 7.24 -7.45 -40.94
C GLY A 225 7.55 -8.85 -40.41
N GLN A 226 7.98 -9.77 -41.27
CA GLN A 226 8.41 -11.12 -40.87
C GLN A 226 9.64 -11.07 -39.96
N ILE A 227 10.68 -10.32 -40.33
CA ILE A 227 11.90 -10.15 -39.51
C ILE A 227 11.55 -9.61 -38.12
N ARG A 228 10.67 -8.60 -38.06
CA ARG A 228 10.19 -8.04 -36.80
C ARG A 228 9.41 -9.07 -35.98
N GLY A 229 8.51 -9.83 -36.60
CA GLY A 229 7.74 -10.89 -35.94
C GLY A 229 8.62 -11.99 -35.35
N LEU A 230 9.72 -12.35 -36.03
CA LEU A 230 10.71 -13.30 -35.51
C LEU A 230 11.43 -12.77 -34.28
N SER A 231 11.79 -11.47 -34.29
CA SER A 231 12.39 -10.80 -33.13
C SER A 231 11.41 -10.78 -31.94
N GLU A 232 10.15 -10.41 -32.17
CA GLU A 232 9.10 -10.41 -31.13
C GLU A 232 8.90 -11.82 -30.54
N LYS A 233 8.74 -12.84 -31.40
CA LYS A 233 8.62 -14.26 -30.98
C LYS A 233 9.80 -14.70 -30.09
N LYS A 234 11.02 -14.37 -30.50
CA LYS A 234 12.24 -14.66 -29.74
C LYS A 234 12.21 -14.05 -28.32
N TYR A 235 11.83 -12.79 -28.20
CA TYR A 235 11.72 -12.13 -26.89
C TYR A 235 10.60 -12.74 -26.04
N ASP A 236 9.50 -13.16 -26.64
CA ASP A 236 8.39 -13.79 -25.94
C ASP A 236 8.75 -15.22 -25.47
N ASP A 237 9.43 -16.02 -26.29
CA ASP A 237 9.96 -17.32 -25.90
C ASP A 237 10.96 -17.18 -24.73
N HIS A 238 11.81 -16.16 -24.77
CA HIS A 238 12.76 -15.86 -23.69
C HIS A 238 12.05 -15.50 -22.38
N LYS A 239 11.03 -14.63 -22.43
CA LYS A 239 10.21 -14.28 -21.27
C LYS A 239 9.47 -15.51 -20.71
N LYS A 240 8.93 -16.35 -21.60
CA LYS A 240 8.25 -17.59 -21.22
C LYS A 240 9.21 -18.54 -20.50
N ARG A 241 10.44 -18.68 -20.99
CA ARG A 241 11.46 -19.52 -20.34
C ARG A 241 11.80 -19.03 -18.93
N ILE A 242 11.94 -17.71 -18.74
CA ILE A 242 12.14 -17.11 -17.42
C ILE A 242 10.94 -17.40 -16.51
N ALA A 243 9.71 -17.28 -17.02
CA ALA A 243 8.50 -17.58 -16.26
C ALA A 243 8.44 -19.07 -15.85
N GLU A 244 8.69 -20.00 -16.78
CA GLU A 244 8.74 -21.44 -16.50
C GLU A 244 9.76 -21.80 -15.41
N LEU A 245 10.94 -21.19 -15.44
CA LEU A 245 11.95 -21.39 -14.39
C LEU A 245 11.46 -20.90 -13.03
N LYS A 246 10.88 -19.70 -12.98
CA LYS A 246 10.28 -19.16 -11.74
C LYS A 246 9.14 -20.03 -11.24
N ASP A 247 8.30 -20.55 -12.14
CA ASP A 247 7.17 -21.40 -11.78
C ASP A 247 7.62 -22.79 -11.31
N SER A 248 8.81 -23.25 -11.70
CA SER A 248 9.35 -24.53 -11.23
C SER A 248 9.64 -24.55 -9.71
N ILE A 249 9.94 -23.38 -9.11
CA ILE A 249 10.14 -23.25 -7.65
C ILE A 249 8.87 -22.85 -6.90
N ALA A 250 7.80 -22.46 -7.59
CA ALA A 250 6.53 -22.03 -6.98
C ALA A 250 5.93 -23.10 -6.04
N PRO A 251 5.92 -24.42 -6.35
CA PRO A 251 5.39 -25.43 -5.44
C PRO A 251 6.07 -25.47 -4.07
N VAL A 252 7.38 -25.15 -3.99
CA VAL A 252 8.08 -25.08 -2.70
C VAL A 252 7.55 -23.92 -1.86
N GLY A 253 7.41 -22.74 -2.45
CA GLY A 253 6.90 -21.59 -1.74
C GLY A 253 5.42 -21.67 -1.42
N GLN A 254 4.62 -22.37 -2.24
CA GLN A 254 3.23 -22.65 -1.90
C GLN A 254 3.14 -23.50 -0.63
N LYS A 255 3.99 -24.53 -0.48
CA LYS A 255 4.06 -25.31 0.77
C LYS A 255 4.41 -24.46 1.99
N ILE A 256 5.29 -23.46 1.83
CA ILE A 256 5.62 -22.49 2.89
C ILE A 256 4.37 -21.69 3.28
N ILE A 257 3.71 -21.08 2.30
CA ILE A 257 2.49 -20.28 2.52
C ILE A 257 1.38 -21.12 3.15
N ASP A 258 1.12 -22.32 2.63
CA ASP A 258 0.13 -23.26 3.16
C ASP A 258 0.46 -23.67 4.60
N THR A 259 1.75 -23.88 4.91
CA THR A 259 2.18 -24.17 6.29
C THR A 259 1.80 -23.02 7.22
N LEU A 260 2.01 -21.76 6.81
CA LEU A 260 1.63 -20.60 7.60
C LEU A 260 0.11 -20.48 7.72
N LEU A 261 -0.63 -20.59 6.62
CA LEU A 261 -2.09 -20.47 6.60
C LEU A 261 -2.80 -21.55 7.40
N ASN A 262 -2.39 -22.82 7.26
CA ASN A 262 -2.94 -23.95 8.01
C ASN A 262 -2.62 -23.87 9.51
N SER A 263 -1.58 -23.13 9.85
CA SER A 263 -1.19 -22.87 11.23
C SER A 263 -1.90 -21.67 11.84
N SER A 264 -2.64 -20.89 11.05
CA SER A 264 -3.31 -19.68 11.53
C SER A 264 -4.43 -20.02 12.50
N LYS A 265 -4.60 -19.17 13.51
CA LYS A 265 -5.76 -19.20 14.40
C LYS A 265 -6.94 -18.38 13.87
N VAL A 266 -6.71 -17.65 12.78
CA VAL A 266 -7.70 -16.82 12.12
C VAL A 266 -8.32 -17.64 11.01
N THR A 267 -9.63 -17.86 11.15
CA THR A 267 -10.44 -18.53 10.13
C THR A 267 -10.58 -17.67 8.88
N GLN A 268 -10.99 -18.29 7.77
CA GLN A 268 -11.22 -17.55 6.53
C GLN A 268 -12.34 -16.52 6.71
N GLU A 269 -13.40 -16.90 7.42
CA GLU A 269 -14.56 -16.06 7.69
C GLU A 269 -14.19 -14.83 8.53
N GLN A 270 -13.35 -15.01 9.57
CA GLN A 270 -12.84 -13.89 10.37
C GLN A 270 -11.99 -12.94 9.53
N ALA A 271 -11.09 -13.48 8.71
CA ALA A 271 -10.22 -12.68 7.87
C ALA A 271 -10.98 -11.90 6.80
N ASP A 272 -12.00 -12.52 6.18
CA ASP A 272 -12.88 -11.87 5.21
C ASP A 272 -13.72 -10.77 5.86
N SER A 273 -14.22 -11.02 7.08
CA SER A 273 -14.91 -9.99 7.87
C SER A 273 -13.99 -8.81 8.17
N TRP A 274 -12.75 -9.07 8.58
CA TRP A 274 -11.80 -8.00 8.86
C TRP A 274 -11.41 -7.22 7.62
N ALA A 275 -11.10 -7.91 6.51
CA ALA A 275 -10.82 -7.28 5.21
C ALA A 275 -11.99 -6.45 4.69
N SER A 276 -13.23 -6.92 4.88
CA SER A 276 -14.44 -6.19 4.50
C SER A 276 -14.66 -4.93 5.37
N SER A 277 -14.26 -4.98 6.64
CA SER A 277 -14.37 -3.86 7.57
C SER A 277 -13.30 -2.76 7.39
N GLN A 278 -12.32 -2.96 6.49
CA GLN A 278 -11.30 -1.94 6.22
C GLN A 278 -11.86 -0.81 5.37
N ILE A 279 -11.48 0.42 5.71
CA ILE A 279 -11.87 1.61 4.97
C ILE A 279 -10.98 1.74 3.74
N ILE A 280 -11.59 1.71 2.55
CA ILE A 280 -10.91 1.98 1.28
C ILE A 280 -11.65 3.16 0.63
N GLU A 281 -10.99 4.31 0.52
CA GLU A 281 -11.63 5.49 -0.06
C GLU A 281 -12.00 5.27 -1.53
N LYS A 282 -13.13 5.84 -1.96
CA LYS A 282 -13.59 5.77 -3.37
C LYS A 282 -12.52 6.24 -4.36
N SER A 283 -11.75 7.25 -3.97
CA SER A 283 -10.62 7.80 -4.73
C SER A 283 -9.49 6.76 -4.90
N ALA A 284 -9.16 6.01 -3.84
CA ALA A 284 -8.19 4.93 -3.85
C ALA A 284 -8.68 3.75 -4.69
N ILE A 285 -9.93 3.31 -4.52
CA ILE A 285 -10.56 2.26 -5.34
C ILE A 285 -10.48 2.61 -6.83
N THR A 286 -10.87 3.84 -7.18
CA THR A 286 -10.85 4.31 -8.58
C THR A 286 -9.44 4.28 -9.15
N ARG A 287 -8.44 4.66 -8.35
CA ARG A 287 -7.04 4.62 -8.76
C ARG A 287 -6.55 3.19 -8.97
N LEU A 288 -6.78 2.31 -7.99
CA LEU A 288 -6.36 0.91 -8.01
C LEU A 288 -7.00 0.12 -9.15
N LYS A 289 -8.30 0.32 -9.38
CA LYS A 289 -9.02 -0.28 -10.52
C LYS A 289 -8.38 0.10 -11.87
N LYS A 290 -7.94 1.34 -12.05
CA LYS A 290 -7.24 1.77 -13.29
C LYS A 290 -5.89 1.09 -13.49
N MET A 291 -5.29 0.56 -12.43
CA MET A 291 -4.02 -0.17 -12.46
C MET A 291 -4.23 -1.68 -12.57
N GLY A 292 -5.47 -2.15 -12.75
CA GLY A 292 -5.79 -3.58 -12.85
C GLY A 292 -5.88 -4.29 -11.50
N TYR A 293 -6.02 -3.56 -10.39
CA TYR A 293 -6.15 -4.14 -9.04
C TYR A 293 -7.49 -3.71 -8.41
N PRO A 294 -8.61 -4.37 -8.76
CA PRO A 294 -9.94 -4.02 -8.29
C PRO A 294 -10.13 -4.29 -6.78
N GLU A 295 -11.15 -3.67 -6.19
CA GLU A 295 -11.46 -3.79 -4.76
C GLU A 295 -11.60 -5.24 -4.26
N ALA A 296 -12.20 -6.12 -5.06
CA ALA A 296 -12.35 -7.53 -4.71
C ALA A 296 -11.00 -8.22 -4.49
N ASP A 297 -10.02 -7.94 -5.36
CA ASP A 297 -8.67 -8.51 -5.24
C ASP A 297 -7.95 -7.95 -4.01
N ILE A 298 -8.08 -6.64 -3.76
CA ILE A 298 -7.50 -5.99 -2.58
C ILE A 298 -8.04 -6.63 -1.30
N ARG A 299 -9.37 -6.84 -1.20
CA ARG A 299 -9.99 -7.45 -0.02
C ARG A 299 -9.59 -8.92 0.14
N ARG A 300 -9.55 -9.70 -0.94
CA ARG A 300 -9.02 -11.07 -0.92
C ARG A 300 -7.59 -11.09 -0.38
N ASP A 301 -6.73 -10.22 -0.90
CA ASP A 301 -5.31 -10.19 -0.56
C ASP A 301 -5.07 -9.66 0.88
N MET A 302 -5.92 -8.75 1.39
CA MET A 302 -5.97 -8.37 2.80
C MET A 302 -6.41 -9.53 3.70
N SER A 303 -7.44 -10.28 3.28
CA SER A 303 -7.93 -11.45 4.03
C SER A 303 -6.82 -12.49 4.18
N GLU A 304 -6.12 -12.82 3.10
CA GLU A 304 -4.97 -13.71 3.13
C GLU A 304 -3.86 -13.18 4.06
N PHE A 305 -3.58 -11.87 4.04
CA PHE A 305 -2.64 -11.23 4.97
C PHE A 305 -3.09 -11.39 6.44
N TYR A 306 -4.37 -11.17 6.75
CA TYR A 306 -4.87 -11.34 8.11
C TYR A 306 -4.75 -12.78 8.59
N ARG A 307 -5.00 -13.76 7.71
CA ARG A 307 -4.77 -15.16 8.03
C ARG A 307 -3.30 -15.45 8.27
N ILE A 308 -2.41 -15.06 7.37
CA ILE A 308 -0.98 -15.41 7.47
C ILE A 308 -0.34 -14.78 8.70
N THR A 309 -0.77 -13.58 9.10
CA THR A 309 -0.29 -12.90 10.31
C THR A 309 -1.00 -13.33 11.59
N GLY A 310 -2.03 -14.17 11.50
CA GLY A 310 -2.84 -14.56 12.63
C GLY A 310 -3.56 -13.38 13.29
N GLY A 311 -3.94 -12.37 12.51
CA GLY A 311 -4.72 -11.21 12.98
C GLY A 311 -3.93 -10.25 13.88
N LYS A 312 -2.60 -10.25 13.77
CA LYS A 312 -1.72 -9.37 14.56
C LYS A 312 -1.88 -7.90 14.18
N LEU A 313 -2.07 -7.63 12.89
CA LEU A 313 -2.58 -6.36 12.38
C LEU A 313 -4.10 -6.48 12.21
N ARG A 314 -4.86 -5.46 12.62
CA ARG A 314 -6.33 -5.45 12.43
C ARG A 314 -6.87 -4.31 11.60
N GLN A 315 -6.19 -3.16 11.61
CA GLN A 315 -6.74 -1.95 11.02
C GLN A 315 -5.75 -1.24 10.10
N VAL A 316 -6.20 -0.99 8.88
CA VAL A 316 -5.55 -0.12 7.90
C VAL A 316 -6.62 0.63 7.12
N ARG A 317 -6.33 1.88 6.75
CA ARG A 317 -7.13 2.65 5.79
C ARG A 317 -6.36 2.81 4.49
N LEU A 318 -7.04 2.65 3.36
CA LEU A 318 -6.47 2.98 2.05
C LEU A 318 -7.03 4.30 1.55
N GLU A 319 -6.14 5.29 1.37
CA GLU A 319 -6.46 6.61 0.80
C GLU A 319 -5.47 6.96 -0.31
N THR A 320 -5.75 7.95 -1.16
CA THR A 320 -4.79 8.41 -2.17
C THR A 320 -4.43 9.88 -1.98
N ASN A 321 -3.14 10.17 -1.88
CA ASN A 321 -2.60 11.54 -1.98
C ASN A 321 -2.13 11.90 -3.41
N GLY A 322 -2.31 10.99 -4.38
CA GLY A 322 -1.87 11.18 -5.76
C GLY A 322 -0.38 10.92 -6.01
N SER A 323 0.38 10.48 -5.01
CA SER A 323 1.80 10.10 -5.12
C SER A 323 2.02 9.00 -6.18
N LYS A 324 3.22 8.96 -6.75
CA LYS A 324 3.67 7.84 -7.59
C LYS A 324 4.19 6.67 -6.74
N ARG A 325 4.75 6.94 -5.57
CA ARG A 325 5.28 5.93 -4.66
C ARG A 325 4.24 5.59 -3.59
N ALA A 326 4.09 4.30 -3.31
CA ALA A 326 3.30 3.83 -2.19
C ALA A 326 3.95 4.20 -0.85
N ASN A 327 3.17 4.40 0.20
CA ASN A 327 3.70 4.51 1.56
C ASN A 327 2.67 4.16 2.65
N ALA A 328 3.17 3.69 3.78
CA ALA A 328 2.49 3.64 5.05
C ALA A 328 2.71 4.95 5.85
N SER A 329 1.71 5.40 6.59
CA SER A 329 1.84 6.49 7.57
C SER A 329 0.97 6.23 8.78
N GLY A 330 1.29 6.86 9.91
CA GLY A 330 0.60 6.59 11.16
C GLY A 330 0.94 5.21 11.71
N ILE A 331 2.15 4.72 11.44
CA ILE A 331 2.67 3.46 11.98
C ILE A 331 2.66 3.55 13.51
N GLY A 332 2.00 2.61 14.18
CA GLY A 332 1.81 2.61 15.63
C GLY A 332 0.71 3.55 16.14
N HIS A 333 0.04 4.30 15.26
CA HIS A 333 -1.16 5.06 15.57
C HIS A 333 -2.40 4.28 15.17
N PHE A 334 -3.27 3.99 16.12
CA PHE A 334 -4.46 3.16 15.91
C PHE A 334 -5.57 3.87 15.13
N GLU A 335 -5.71 5.20 15.23
CA GLU A 335 -6.72 5.97 14.49
C GLU A 335 -6.31 6.28 13.02
N ASP A 336 -4.99 6.28 12.77
CA ASP A 336 -4.38 6.87 11.57
C ASP A 336 -3.44 5.90 10.81
N SER A 337 -3.58 4.60 11.02
CA SER A 337 -2.86 3.58 10.24
C SER A 337 -3.32 3.61 8.77
N VAL A 338 -2.58 4.32 7.94
CA VAL A 338 -2.93 4.61 6.54
C VAL A 338 -1.93 3.97 5.58
N ILE A 339 -2.44 3.46 4.47
CA ILE A 339 -1.68 3.01 3.30
C ILE A 339 -2.10 3.87 2.11
N ARG A 340 -1.14 4.45 1.41
CA ARG A 340 -1.39 5.23 0.20
C ARG A 340 -0.87 4.51 -1.03
N PRO A 341 -1.74 4.09 -1.97
CA PRO A 341 -1.31 3.40 -3.17
C PRO A 341 -0.46 4.26 -4.12
N GLY A 342 0.65 3.69 -4.58
CA GLY A 342 1.51 4.23 -5.65
C GLY A 342 0.93 4.04 -7.05
N SER A 343 1.76 4.17 -8.09
CA SER A 343 1.40 3.91 -9.49
C SER A 343 1.57 2.46 -9.93
N GLU A 344 2.25 1.65 -9.12
CA GLU A 344 2.56 0.23 -9.41
C GLU A 344 2.00 -0.69 -8.31
N PHE A 345 0.98 -0.22 -7.60
CA PHE A 345 0.45 -0.89 -6.42
C PHE A 345 -0.21 -2.23 -6.78
N ASN A 346 0.23 -3.30 -6.11
CA ASN A 346 -0.21 -4.68 -6.31
C ASN A 346 -0.19 -5.43 -4.96
N LYS A 347 -0.49 -6.73 -4.95
CA LYS A 347 -0.46 -7.58 -3.73
C LYS A 347 0.84 -7.45 -2.94
N LYS A 348 2.00 -7.53 -3.60
CA LYS A 348 3.32 -7.44 -2.95
C LYS A 348 3.48 -6.12 -2.22
N ILE A 349 3.16 -5.01 -2.88
CA ILE A 349 3.25 -3.68 -2.28
C ILE A 349 2.21 -3.51 -1.17
N LEU A 350 0.98 -4.01 -1.34
CA LEU A 350 -0.02 -3.98 -0.27
C LEU A 350 0.50 -4.68 0.99
N TRP A 351 1.04 -5.88 0.85
CA TRP A 351 1.59 -6.65 1.97
C TRP A 351 2.80 -5.97 2.60
N HIS A 352 3.67 -5.34 1.80
CA HIS A 352 4.77 -4.51 2.27
C HIS A 352 4.29 -3.36 3.18
N GLU A 353 3.32 -2.57 2.69
CA GLU A 353 2.81 -1.41 3.44
C GLU A 353 1.99 -1.83 4.68
N MET A 354 1.26 -2.96 4.62
CA MET A 354 0.59 -3.52 5.80
C MET A 354 1.60 -4.03 6.83
N ALA A 355 2.70 -4.64 6.39
CA ALA A 355 3.73 -5.15 7.29
C ALA A 355 4.51 -4.04 8.02
N HIS A 356 4.61 -2.84 7.47
CA HIS A 356 5.08 -1.68 8.24
C HIS A 356 4.21 -1.39 9.46
N HIS A 357 2.88 -1.50 9.34
CA HIS A 357 1.97 -1.35 10.49
C HIS A 357 2.09 -2.51 11.48
N LEU A 358 2.33 -3.72 10.99
CA LEU A 358 2.60 -4.88 11.84
C LEU A 358 3.86 -4.71 12.70
N GLU A 359 4.92 -4.12 12.14
CA GLU A 359 6.17 -3.85 12.88
C GLU A 359 5.97 -2.88 14.06
N ALA A 360 4.85 -2.15 14.13
CA ALA A 360 4.53 -1.36 15.31
C ALA A 360 4.30 -2.22 16.57
N ASP A 361 4.09 -3.54 16.44
CA ASP A 361 4.16 -4.49 17.55
C ASP A 361 5.57 -4.49 18.17
N SER A 362 5.64 -4.33 19.49
CA SER A 362 6.90 -4.29 20.22
C SER A 362 7.75 -5.56 20.04
N ALA A 363 7.13 -6.75 19.96
CA ALA A 363 7.84 -8.01 19.76
C ALA A 363 8.35 -8.15 18.32
N ALA A 364 7.57 -7.69 17.34
CA ALA A 364 8.01 -7.60 15.94
C ALA A 364 9.23 -6.66 15.84
N LYS A 365 9.09 -5.43 16.35
CA LYS A 365 10.15 -4.41 16.35
C LYS A 365 11.41 -4.89 17.07
N ALA A 366 11.26 -5.61 18.19
CA ALA A 366 12.37 -6.25 18.90
C ALA A 366 13.18 -7.15 17.97
N ALA A 367 12.46 -8.07 17.33
CA ALA A 367 13.06 -9.16 16.60
C ALA A 367 13.64 -8.70 15.26
N SER A 368 13.04 -7.70 14.61
CA SER A 368 13.63 -7.08 13.41
C SER A 368 14.93 -6.33 13.74
N ASN A 369 14.95 -5.54 14.81
CA ASN A 369 16.17 -4.90 15.27
C ASN A 369 17.24 -5.94 15.66
N GLY A 370 16.85 -6.99 16.39
CA GLY A 370 17.75 -8.08 16.77
C GLY A 370 18.33 -8.82 15.56
N TYR A 371 17.52 -9.06 14.53
CA TYR A 371 17.94 -9.62 13.25
C TYR A 371 19.01 -8.75 12.59
N LEU A 372 18.76 -7.45 12.43
CA LEU A 372 19.72 -6.53 11.80
C LEU A 372 21.03 -6.43 12.57
N LEU A 373 20.93 -6.23 13.87
CA LEU A 373 22.08 -5.99 14.74
C LEU A 373 22.98 -7.23 14.90
N LYS A 374 22.42 -8.44 14.86
CA LYS A 374 23.20 -9.69 14.90
C LYS A 374 23.86 -10.04 13.59
N ARG A 375 23.25 -9.62 12.48
CA ARG A 375 23.71 -9.99 11.14
C ARG A 375 24.58 -8.95 10.46
N ARG A 376 24.47 -7.68 10.84
CA ARG A 376 25.32 -6.61 10.29
C ARG A 376 26.80 -7.00 10.42
N LYS A 377 27.56 -6.80 9.34
CA LYS A 377 29.02 -7.02 9.34
C LYS A 377 29.76 -6.05 10.24
N SER A 378 29.22 -4.84 10.40
CA SER A 378 29.77 -3.80 11.27
C SER A 378 28.69 -2.81 11.71
N GLU A 379 29.00 -1.96 12.68
CA GLU A 379 28.11 -0.87 13.11
C GLU A 379 28.06 0.30 12.12
N LYS A 380 28.94 0.30 11.11
CA LYS A 380 29.00 1.36 10.11
C LYS A 380 27.77 1.28 9.22
N VAL A 381 27.12 2.43 9.06
CA VAL A 381 26.02 2.63 8.11
C VAL A 381 26.59 3.09 6.77
N TYR A 382 26.20 2.41 5.71
CA TYR A 382 26.61 2.71 4.34
C TYR A 382 25.43 3.32 3.57
N SER A 383 25.72 4.14 2.56
CA SER A 383 24.65 4.66 1.70
C SER A 383 24.02 3.52 0.91
N LEU A 384 22.70 3.40 0.93
CA LEU A 384 21.97 2.38 0.20
C LEU A 384 22.21 2.48 -1.32
N LYS A 385 22.40 3.70 -1.83
CA LYS A 385 22.82 3.96 -3.22
C LYS A 385 24.17 3.31 -3.54
N SER A 386 25.12 3.31 -2.61
CA SER A 386 26.43 2.67 -2.81
C SER A 386 26.36 1.15 -2.74
N LEU A 387 25.58 0.59 -1.81
CA LEU A 387 25.43 -0.86 -1.66
C LEU A 387 24.70 -1.48 -2.87
N THR A 388 23.62 -0.85 -3.32
CA THR A 388 22.77 -1.37 -4.41
C THR A 388 23.19 -0.91 -5.81
N ARG A 389 24.07 0.09 -5.90
CA ARG A 389 24.39 0.82 -7.15
C ARG A 389 23.16 1.42 -7.85
N ASN A 390 22.04 1.59 -7.13
CA ASN A 390 20.82 2.15 -7.67
C ASN A 390 20.74 3.67 -7.42
N PRO A 391 20.78 4.51 -8.47
CA PRO A 391 20.73 5.96 -8.32
C PRO A 391 19.38 6.50 -7.83
N GLY A 392 18.33 5.66 -7.79
CA GLY A 392 17.01 6.02 -7.29
C GLY A 392 16.93 6.22 -5.78
N TYR A 393 17.89 5.70 -5.01
CA TYR A 393 17.99 5.95 -3.58
C TYR A 393 18.63 7.31 -3.28
N LYS A 394 18.12 8.00 -2.26
CA LYS A 394 18.70 9.26 -1.81
C LYS A 394 20.07 9.01 -1.15
N SER A 395 20.94 10.00 -1.20
CA SER A 395 22.30 9.91 -0.61
C SER A 395 22.27 9.73 0.91
N ASN A 396 21.20 10.18 1.58
CA ASN A 396 21.02 10.08 3.02
C ASN A 396 20.25 8.82 3.47
N GLU A 397 19.85 7.94 2.54
CA GLU A 397 19.29 6.63 2.91
C GLU A 397 20.45 5.70 3.26
N GLY A 398 20.57 5.37 4.55
CA GLY A 398 21.61 4.50 5.10
C GLY A 398 21.11 3.08 5.38
N ALA A 399 22.00 2.09 5.24
CA ALA A 399 21.75 0.70 5.58
C ALA A 399 22.98 0.03 6.18
N TYR A 400 22.77 -0.98 7.02
CA TYR A 400 23.81 -1.91 7.43
C TYR A 400 24.19 -2.82 6.27
N ASP A 401 25.49 -3.08 6.10
CA ASP A 401 25.98 -4.07 5.15
C ASP A 401 25.92 -5.49 5.75
N ASP A 402 25.33 -6.41 4.99
CA ASP A 402 25.26 -7.85 5.25
C ASP A 402 24.95 -8.58 3.92
N ASN A 403 24.90 -9.91 3.96
CA ASN A 403 24.44 -10.81 2.91
C ASN A 403 22.90 -11.02 2.99
N PHE A 404 22.13 -9.96 3.22
CA PHE A 404 20.66 -10.01 3.08
C PHE A 404 20.27 -10.31 1.62
N ILE A 405 19.06 -10.84 1.40
CA ILE A 405 18.52 -11.04 0.02
C ILE A 405 18.52 -9.72 -0.77
N ASP A 406 18.20 -8.63 -0.09
CA ASP A 406 18.21 -7.27 -0.62
C ASP A 406 18.80 -6.33 0.44
N HIS A 407 19.74 -5.47 0.05
CA HIS A 407 20.33 -4.47 0.94
C HIS A 407 19.30 -3.50 1.55
N TYR A 408 18.13 -3.32 0.93
CA TYR A 408 17.03 -2.52 1.46
C TYR A 408 16.57 -3.02 2.84
N ILE A 409 16.63 -4.33 3.10
CA ILE A 409 16.30 -4.93 4.41
C ILE A 409 17.13 -4.30 5.54
N GLY A 410 18.40 -3.98 5.26
CA GLY A 410 19.35 -3.40 6.21
C GLY A 410 19.14 -1.92 6.50
N LYS A 411 18.11 -1.27 5.91
CA LYS A 411 17.89 0.16 6.03
C LYS A 411 17.67 0.60 7.48
N VAL A 412 18.32 1.70 7.83
CA VAL A 412 18.31 2.27 9.18
C VAL A 412 17.41 3.50 9.21
N TYR A 413 16.39 3.47 10.08
CA TYR A 413 15.54 4.61 10.36
C TYR A 413 15.83 5.20 11.75
N PRO A 414 15.71 6.53 11.94
CA PRO A 414 15.95 7.17 13.24
C PRO A 414 15.06 6.65 14.38
N ASP A 415 13.85 6.21 14.06
CA ASP A 415 12.85 5.69 15.00
C ASP A 415 13.00 4.19 15.28
N LYS A 416 14.06 3.54 14.76
CA LYS A 416 14.32 2.10 14.81
C LYS A 416 13.24 1.23 14.14
N THR A 417 12.38 1.81 13.30
CA THR A 417 11.59 1.03 12.33
C THR A 417 12.56 0.40 11.32
N THR A 418 12.21 -0.73 10.71
CA THR A 418 13.12 -1.45 9.80
C THR A 418 12.40 -1.80 8.50
N GLU A 419 13.11 -2.46 7.59
CA GLU A 419 12.51 -3.08 6.40
C GLU A 419 12.42 -4.61 6.51
N VAL A 420 12.69 -5.17 7.70
CA VAL A 420 12.75 -6.63 7.89
C VAL A 420 11.37 -7.25 7.74
N TRP A 421 10.35 -6.68 8.40
CA TRP A 421 8.98 -7.19 8.32
C TRP A 421 8.32 -6.87 6.98
N SER A 422 8.50 -5.63 6.49
CA SER A 422 7.94 -5.19 5.22
C SER A 422 8.43 -6.08 4.07
N MET A 423 9.73 -6.34 4.00
CA MET A 423 10.32 -7.21 2.97
C MET A 423 10.04 -8.70 3.22
N GLY A 424 10.19 -9.18 4.46
CA GLY A 424 9.95 -10.59 4.79
C GLY A 424 8.52 -11.03 4.49
N ILE A 425 7.53 -10.20 4.81
CA ILE A 425 6.13 -10.49 4.49
C ILE A 425 5.84 -10.24 3.00
N GLN A 426 6.45 -9.23 2.37
CA GLN A 426 6.34 -9.06 0.92
C GLN A 426 6.77 -10.32 0.16
N TYR A 427 7.83 -11.02 0.60
CA TYR A 427 8.24 -12.27 -0.02
C TYR A 427 7.20 -13.39 0.13
N LEU A 428 6.33 -13.35 1.13
CA LEU A 428 5.25 -14.32 1.29
C LEU A 428 4.04 -14.04 0.37
N ALA A 429 4.02 -12.91 -0.34
CA ALA A 429 2.87 -12.54 -1.18
C ALA A 429 2.72 -13.40 -2.45
N THR A 430 3.81 -14.03 -2.94
CA THR A 430 3.77 -14.96 -4.07
C THR A 430 4.61 -16.21 -3.80
N PRO A 431 4.21 -17.40 -4.29
CA PRO A 431 4.96 -18.63 -4.03
C PRO A 431 6.43 -18.59 -4.46
N GLN A 432 6.74 -18.01 -5.63
CA GLN A 432 8.11 -17.92 -6.14
C GLN A 432 9.03 -17.12 -5.20
N ASP A 433 8.48 -16.03 -4.64
CA ASP A 433 9.19 -15.14 -3.73
C ASP A 433 9.40 -15.80 -2.36
N ALA A 434 8.42 -16.57 -1.88
CA ALA A 434 8.52 -17.31 -0.62
C ALA A 434 9.60 -18.40 -0.71
N ALA A 435 9.66 -19.11 -1.84
CA ALA A 435 10.72 -20.07 -2.12
C ALA A 435 12.10 -19.39 -2.16
N MET A 436 12.20 -18.25 -2.85
CA MET A 436 13.43 -17.46 -2.89
C MET A 436 13.88 -17.00 -1.50
N MET A 437 12.94 -16.55 -0.65
CA MET A 437 13.27 -16.14 0.71
C MET A 437 13.84 -17.29 1.53
N ALA A 438 13.17 -18.44 1.54
CA ALA A 438 13.64 -19.60 2.29
C ALA A 438 15.00 -20.11 1.81
N ALA A 439 15.28 -20.03 0.51
CA ALA A 439 16.55 -20.48 -0.06
C ALA A 439 17.70 -19.51 0.21
N LYS A 440 17.50 -18.19 -0.04
CA LYS A 440 18.56 -17.17 0.07
C LYS A 440 18.76 -16.65 1.48
N ASP A 441 17.72 -16.66 2.32
CA ASP A 441 17.75 -16.16 3.69
C ASP A 441 16.89 -17.01 4.63
N PRO A 442 17.37 -18.22 4.96
CA PRO A 442 16.65 -19.13 5.84
C PRO A 442 16.43 -18.54 7.24
N GLU A 443 17.29 -17.63 7.71
CA GLU A 443 17.10 -16.96 9.00
C GLU A 443 15.92 -15.99 8.98
N MET A 444 15.75 -15.21 7.92
CA MET A 444 14.56 -14.37 7.72
C MET A 444 13.30 -15.24 7.61
N ALA A 445 13.34 -16.31 6.82
CA ALA A 445 12.20 -17.22 6.68
C ALA A 445 11.79 -17.83 8.03
N ALA A 446 12.76 -18.25 8.85
CA ALA A 446 12.52 -18.77 10.19
C ALA A 446 11.99 -17.70 11.15
N LEU A 447 12.51 -16.47 11.11
CA LEU A 447 11.99 -15.35 11.87
C LEU A 447 10.52 -15.08 11.54
N MET A 448 10.19 -14.97 10.24
CA MET A 448 8.82 -14.73 9.77
C MET A 448 7.88 -15.83 10.28
N ALA A 449 8.23 -17.10 10.05
CA ALA A 449 7.41 -18.22 10.51
C ALA A 449 7.21 -18.23 12.02
N GLY A 450 8.28 -17.98 12.79
CA GLY A 450 8.23 -18.03 14.25
C GLY A 450 7.28 -16.98 14.84
N TYR A 451 7.40 -15.74 14.39
CA TYR A 451 6.55 -14.65 14.87
C TYR A 451 5.11 -14.75 14.36
N LEU A 452 4.91 -15.02 13.06
CA LEU A 452 3.56 -15.09 12.48
C LEU A 452 2.72 -16.19 13.14
N GLN A 453 3.35 -17.30 13.54
CA GLN A 453 2.71 -18.42 14.22
C GLN A 453 2.65 -18.28 15.74
N ALA A 454 3.30 -17.28 16.33
CA ALA A 454 3.26 -17.05 17.76
C ALA A 454 1.88 -16.57 18.20
N ASP A 455 1.51 -16.94 19.42
CA ASP A 455 0.30 -16.43 20.05
C ASP A 455 0.48 -14.96 20.43
N LEU A 456 -0.59 -14.18 20.34
CA LEU A 456 -0.61 -12.85 20.95
C LEU A 456 -0.34 -13.01 22.45
N THR A 457 0.59 -12.23 22.98
CA THR A 457 0.78 -12.09 24.42
C THR A 457 -0.44 -11.41 25.06
N PRO A 458 -0.61 -11.49 26.39
CA PRO A 458 -1.67 -10.77 27.08
C PRO A 458 -1.67 -9.26 26.81
N ALA A 459 -0.51 -8.59 26.83
CA ALA A 459 -0.45 -7.16 26.50
C ALA A 459 -0.84 -6.88 25.05
N MET A 460 -0.42 -7.71 24.09
CA MET A 460 -0.83 -7.56 22.69
C MET A 460 -2.35 -7.72 22.51
N LYS A 461 -2.98 -8.67 23.23
CA LYS A 461 -4.45 -8.84 23.21
C LYS A 461 -5.19 -7.65 23.83
N ALA A 462 -4.68 -7.13 24.96
CA ALA A 462 -5.23 -5.95 25.61
C ALA A 462 -5.12 -4.74 24.68
N LEU A 463 -3.96 -4.52 24.06
CA LEU A 463 -3.75 -3.46 23.07
C LEU A 463 -4.72 -3.60 21.89
N GLN A 464 -4.87 -4.80 21.31
CA GLN A 464 -5.83 -5.03 20.23
C GLN A 464 -7.26 -4.70 20.65
N THR A 465 -7.68 -5.05 21.86
CA THR A 465 -9.03 -4.77 22.37
C THR A 465 -9.29 -3.26 22.48
N ILE A 466 -8.29 -2.50 22.95
CA ILE A 466 -8.36 -1.04 23.03
C ILE A 466 -8.42 -0.43 21.63
N GLN A 467 -7.60 -0.93 20.70
CA GLN A 467 -7.59 -0.49 19.30
C GLN A 467 -8.94 -0.73 18.62
N ASP A 468 -9.53 -1.91 18.80
CA ASP A 468 -10.85 -2.24 18.25
C ASP A 468 -11.94 -1.30 18.82
N SER A 469 -11.92 -1.05 20.14
CA SER A 469 -12.86 -0.13 20.79
C SER A 469 -12.70 1.33 20.30
N ALA A 470 -11.45 1.74 20.05
CA ALA A 470 -11.16 3.06 19.52
C ALA A 470 -11.53 3.21 18.05
N LYS A 471 -11.44 2.14 17.26
CA LYS A 471 -11.88 2.09 15.87
C LYS A 471 -13.36 2.40 15.75
N ASP A 472 -14.19 1.74 16.56
CA ASP A 472 -15.64 1.92 16.52
C ASP A 472 -16.00 3.38 16.80
N LYS A 473 -15.39 3.98 17.84
CA LYS A 473 -15.54 5.40 18.14
C LYS A 473 -15.02 6.33 17.03
N ALA A 474 -13.89 6.00 16.41
CA ALA A 474 -13.33 6.80 15.32
C ALA A 474 -14.21 6.70 14.06
N GLN A 475 -14.80 5.54 13.79
CA GLN A 475 -15.74 5.32 12.69
C GLN A 475 -17.04 6.10 12.93
N GLU A 476 -17.62 6.00 14.13
CA GLU A 476 -18.79 6.78 14.55
C GLU A 476 -18.57 8.29 14.36
N LYS A 477 -17.43 8.82 14.82
CA LYS A 477 -17.08 10.24 14.62
C LYS A 477 -16.98 10.61 13.14
N ARG A 478 -16.46 9.73 12.28
CA ARG A 478 -16.35 9.98 10.83
C ARG A 478 -17.72 9.96 10.17
N ASP A 479 -18.56 9.00 10.51
CA ASP A 479 -19.92 8.90 9.97
C ASP A 479 -20.78 10.09 10.42
N GLN A 480 -20.63 10.50 11.68
CA GLN A 480 -21.23 11.73 12.20
C GLN A 480 -20.73 12.95 11.42
N PHE A 481 -19.41 13.14 11.30
CA PHE A 481 -18.83 14.28 10.59
C PHE A 481 -19.27 14.33 9.12
N LYS A 482 -19.32 13.18 8.45
CA LYS A 482 -19.80 13.08 7.07
C LYS A 482 -21.29 13.39 6.97
N SER A 483 -22.10 12.91 7.91
CA SER A 483 -23.52 13.27 7.99
C SER A 483 -23.71 14.77 8.19
N GLU A 484 -22.94 15.39 9.10
CA GLU A 484 -22.94 16.84 9.32
C GLU A 484 -22.51 17.60 8.06
N TYR A 485 -21.53 17.09 7.32
CA TYR A 485 -21.10 17.67 6.06
C TYR A 485 -22.18 17.62 4.98
N GLU A 486 -22.84 16.47 4.78
CA GLU A 486 -23.95 16.36 3.81
C GLU A 486 -25.12 17.27 4.20
N GLN A 487 -25.47 17.34 5.50
CA GLN A 487 -26.49 18.28 6.00
C GLN A 487 -26.09 19.74 5.76
N ALA A 488 -24.81 20.08 5.94
CA ALA A 488 -24.27 21.40 5.66
C ALA A 488 -24.37 21.74 4.17
N LEU A 489 -24.08 20.79 3.28
CA LEU A 489 -24.26 20.96 1.83
C LEU A 489 -25.73 21.17 1.47
N ASP A 490 -26.64 20.36 2.00
CA ASP A 490 -28.08 20.49 1.74
C ASP A 490 -28.57 21.87 2.20
N LYS A 491 -28.20 22.30 3.42
CA LYS A 491 -28.55 23.62 3.98
C LYS A 491 -28.00 24.77 3.13
N LEU A 492 -26.73 24.71 2.73
CA LEU A 492 -26.12 25.74 1.90
C LEU A 492 -26.68 25.74 0.47
N SER A 493 -27.15 24.59 -0.03
CA SER A 493 -27.73 24.48 -1.37
C SER A 493 -29.19 24.94 -1.45
N ALA A 494 -29.89 25.04 -0.32
CA ALA A 494 -31.29 25.39 -0.25
C ALA A 494 -31.55 26.79 -0.81
N GLY A 495 -32.59 26.93 -1.64
CA GLY A 495 -32.98 28.20 -2.27
C GLY A 495 -32.14 28.62 -3.48
N ILE A 496 -31.15 27.83 -3.89
CA ILE A 496 -30.35 28.09 -5.09
C ILE A 496 -30.87 27.24 -6.25
N GLU A 497 -31.56 27.90 -7.17
CA GLU A 497 -32.07 27.31 -8.40
C GLU A 497 -31.26 27.82 -9.59
N ILE A 498 -30.48 26.92 -10.20
CA ILE A 498 -29.72 27.22 -11.42
C ILE A 498 -30.66 26.96 -12.59
N VAL A 499 -31.05 28.04 -13.28
CA VAL A 499 -32.00 28.01 -14.41
C VAL A 499 -31.30 28.50 -15.66
N ASP A 500 -31.50 27.82 -16.78
CA ASP A 500 -31.05 28.31 -18.08
C ASP A 500 -31.87 29.54 -18.47
N ASP A 501 -31.27 30.71 -18.31
CA ASP A 501 -31.86 32.02 -18.58
C ASP A 501 -31.43 32.58 -19.95
N GLY A 502 -30.73 31.80 -20.77
CA GLY A 502 -30.19 32.23 -22.05
C GLY A 502 -29.09 33.29 -21.93
N TRP A 503 -28.55 33.56 -20.73
CA TRP A 503 -27.55 34.60 -20.53
C TRP A 503 -26.31 34.42 -21.42
N PHE A 504 -25.82 33.18 -21.56
CA PHE A 504 -24.61 32.89 -22.33
C PHE A 504 -24.84 33.11 -23.83
N ASP A 505 -25.99 32.70 -24.35
CA ASP A 505 -26.35 32.85 -25.77
C ASP A 505 -26.56 34.32 -26.15
N ALA A 506 -26.94 35.17 -25.18
CA ALA A 506 -27.09 36.60 -25.37
C ALA A 506 -25.75 37.38 -25.40
N LEU A 507 -24.62 36.74 -25.08
CA LEU A 507 -23.31 37.37 -25.17
C LEU A 507 -22.83 37.48 -26.63
N ASP A 508 -22.08 38.55 -26.93
CA ASP A 508 -21.35 38.65 -28.19
C ASP A 508 -20.41 37.44 -28.38
N PRO A 509 -20.29 36.86 -29.60
CA PRO A 509 -19.46 35.67 -29.82
C PRO A 509 -18.00 35.80 -29.38
N VAL A 510 -17.44 37.01 -29.43
CA VAL A 510 -16.08 37.25 -28.94
C VAL A 510 -16.02 37.11 -27.41
N ASP A 511 -17.05 37.56 -26.70
CA ASP A 511 -17.16 37.36 -25.25
C ASP A 511 -17.38 35.91 -24.90
N GLN A 512 -18.24 35.18 -25.61
CA GLN A 512 -18.40 33.73 -25.43
C GLN A 512 -17.04 33.01 -25.57
N GLY A 513 -16.29 33.32 -26.64
CA GLY A 513 -14.97 32.75 -26.89
C GLY A 513 -13.92 33.14 -25.86
N ASN A 514 -13.89 34.42 -25.45
CA ASN A 514 -12.98 34.91 -24.41
C ASN A 514 -13.29 34.28 -23.05
N LEU A 515 -14.56 34.13 -22.73
CA LEU A 515 -15.04 33.54 -21.49
C LEU A 515 -14.55 32.08 -21.40
N LEU A 516 -14.81 31.27 -22.42
CA LEU A 516 -14.32 29.88 -22.46
C LEU A 516 -12.78 29.78 -22.50
N SER A 517 -12.10 30.65 -23.23
CA SER A 517 -10.62 30.57 -23.38
C SER A 517 -9.83 31.09 -22.16
N SER A 518 -10.22 32.23 -21.58
CA SER A 518 -9.48 32.92 -20.51
C SER A 518 -9.41 32.13 -19.21
N TRP A 519 -10.39 31.27 -18.97
CA TRP A 519 -10.50 30.44 -17.77
C TRP A 519 -9.68 29.16 -17.82
N GLY A 520 -8.88 28.99 -18.88
CA GLY A 520 -8.18 27.73 -19.12
C GLY A 520 -9.15 26.56 -19.35
N MET A 521 -10.41 26.84 -19.73
CA MET A 521 -11.33 25.81 -20.24
C MET A 521 -10.85 25.41 -21.63
N ARG A 522 -9.83 24.57 -21.66
CA ARG A 522 -9.44 23.85 -22.89
C ARG A 522 -10.43 22.75 -23.24
N ASP A 523 -11.60 22.70 -22.59
CA ASP A 523 -12.67 21.82 -22.99
C ASP A 523 -13.52 22.55 -24.02
N PRO A 524 -13.41 22.21 -25.31
CA PRO A 524 -14.28 22.76 -26.34
C PRO A 524 -15.76 22.39 -26.11
N ASN A 525 -16.05 21.50 -25.14
CA ASN A 525 -17.39 21.03 -24.82
C ASN A 525 -17.95 21.60 -23.49
N ALA A 526 -17.36 22.66 -22.95
CA ALA A 526 -17.95 23.33 -21.79
C ALA A 526 -19.33 23.88 -22.17
N LYS A 527 -20.37 23.52 -21.40
CA LYS A 527 -21.76 23.85 -21.65
C LYS A 527 -22.28 24.76 -20.55
N PHE A 528 -22.87 25.90 -20.90
CA PHE A 528 -23.64 26.71 -19.96
C PHE A 528 -24.86 25.91 -19.49
N ILE A 529 -25.08 25.85 -18.18
CA ILE A 529 -26.19 25.09 -17.60
C ILE A 529 -27.20 25.98 -16.86
N GLY A 530 -26.88 27.25 -16.66
CA GLY A 530 -27.80 28.24 -16.11
C GLY A 530 -27.16 29.24 -15.17
N SER A 531 -28.03 30.07 -14.60
CA SER A 531 -27.71 31.18 -13.72
C SER A 531 -28.48 31.08 -12.41
N TRP A 532 -27.94 31.70 -11.37
CA TRP A 532 -28.67 32.09 -10.17
C TRP A 532 -28.15 33.46 -9.72
N GLU A 533 -29.03 34.47 -9.65
CA GLU A 533 -28.64 35.87 -9.43
C GLU A 533 -27.49 36.33 -10.37
N ASN A 534 -26.33 36.69 -9.82
CA ASN A 534 -25.13 37.12 -10.54
C ASN A 534 -24.13 35.97 -10.79
N TYR A 535 -24.52 34.73 -10.50
CA TYR A 535 -23.67 33.56 -10.70
C TYR A 535 -24.05 32.85 -12.01
N ARG A 536 -23.05 32.43 -12.77
CA ARG A 536 -23.16 31.68 -14.02
C ARG A 536 -22.45 30.36 -13.87
N VAL A 537 -23.09 29.27 -14.30
CA VAL A 537 -22.57 27.92 -14.09
C VAL A 537 -22.39 27.22 -15.43
N PHE A 538 -21.22 26.60 -15.59
CA PHE A 538 -20.86 25.80 -16.75
C PHE A 538 -20.52 24.38 -16.30
N ALA A 539 -20.95 23.37 -17.06
CA ALA A 539 -20.53 21.98 -16.90
C ALA A 539 -19.48 21.63 -17.98
N GLY A 540 -18.44 20.88 -17.61
CA GLY A 540 -17.35 20.56 -18.55
C GLY A 540 -16.14 19.99 -17.84
N LYS A 541 -14.97 20.04 -18.49
CA LYS A 541 -13.69 19.68 -17.88
C LYS A 541 -12.92 20.94 -17.47
N PHE A 542 -12.70 21.08 -16.16
CA PHE A 542 -12.05 22.25 -15.59
C PHE A 542 -10.79 21.89 -14.83
N ARG A 543 -9.85 22.83 -14.77
CA ARG A 543 -8.61 22.68 -14.01
C ARG A 543 -8.89 22.85 -12.52
N GLY A 544 -8.69 21.82 -11.72
CA GLY A 544 -8.81 21.86 -10.26
C GLY A 544 -7.61 22.49 -9.55
N LYS A 545 -7.66 22.58 -8.21
CA LYS A 545 -6.58 23.08 -7.34
C LYS A 545 -5.25 22.34 -7.56
N THR A 546 -5.32 21.04 -7.88
CA THR A 546 -4.16 20.18 -8.20
C THR A 546 -3.60 20.39 -9.60
N LYS A 547 -4.08 21.40 -10.35
CA LYS A 547 -3.77 21.67 -11.75
C LYS A 547 -4.22 20.58 -12.73
N ARG A 548 -4.87 19.50 -12.26
CA ARG A 548 -5.44 18.44 -13.10
C ARG A 548 -6.76 18.90 -13.72
N VAL A 549 -7.00 18.50 -14.96
CA VAL A 549 -8.25 18.75 -15.68
C VAL A 549 -9.18 17.57 -15.47
N SER A 550 -10.37 17.80 -14.91
CA SER A 550 -11.38 16.77 -14.63
C SER A 550 -12.78 17.30 -14.87
N LYS A 551 -13.73 16.38 -15.09
CA LYS A 551 -15.17 16.73 -15.18
C LYS A 551 -15.60 17.42 -13.88
N GLY A 552 -16.36 18.50 -14.01
CA GLY A 552 -16.92 19.26 -12.89
C GLY A 552 -17.71 20.45 -13.40
N TYR A 553 -17.74 21.50 -12.57
CA TYR A 553 -18.43 22.74 -12.86
C TYR A 553 -17.49 23.94 -12.76
N ALA A 554 -17.81 25.01 -13.48
CA ALA A 554 -17.19 26.31 -13.30
C ALA A 554 -18.26 27.30 -12.87
N VAL A 555 -17.98 28.03 -11.78
CA VAL A 555 -18.83 29.06 -11.23
C VAL A 555 -18.19 30.42 -11.47
N VAL A 556 -18.97 31.35 -11.99
CA VAL A 556 -18.53 32.65 -12.46
C VAL A 556 -19.43 33.69 -11.82
N TYR A 557 -18.85 34.71 -11.22
CA TYR A 557 -19.63 35.83 -10.71
C TYR A 557 -19.50 37.02 -11.65
N THR A 558 -20.63 37.55 -12.14
CA THR A 558 -20.68 38.78 -12.93
C THR A 558 -22.04 39.45 -12.85
N ARG A 559 -22.03 40.78 -12.76
CA ARG A 559 -23.25 41.62 -12.83
C ARG A 559 -23.53 42.10 -14.25
N GLN A 560 -22.60 41.88 -15.19
CA GLN A 560 -22.70 42.36 -16.56
C GLN A 560 -23.59 41.42 -17.40
N SER A 561 -24.37 42.01 -18.30
CA SER A 561 -25.17 41.32 -19.31
C SER A 561 -24.85 41.87 -20.71
N GLY A 562 -24.95 41.03 -21.72
CA GLY A 562 -24.71 41.39 -23.13
C GLY A 562 -23.24 41.46 -23.56
N THR A 563 -22.44 42.36 -22.97
CA THR A 563 -21.03 42.56 -23.37
C THR A 563 -20.10 42.82 -22.20
N PHE A 564 -18.88 42.27 -22.27
CA PHE A 564 -17.78 42.58 -21.34
C PHE A 564 -16.88 43.72 -21.83
N LEU A 565 -17.26 44.39 -22.93
CA LEU A 565 -16.51 45.54 -23.46
C LEU A 565 -16.58 46.72 -22.48
N ILE A 566 -15.43 47.22 -22.05
CA ILE A 566 -15.36 48.40 -21.19
C ILE A 566 -15.80 49.62 -22.02
N PRO A 567 -16.81 50.40 -21.60
CA PRO A 567 -17.27 51.56 -22.37
C PRO A 567 -16.13 52.52 -22.72
N GLY A 568 -15.99 52.84 -24.01
CA GLY A 568 -14.91 53.71 -24.51
C GLY A 568 -13.54 53.05 -24.65
N SER A 569 -13.44 51.73 -24.48
CA SER A 569 -12.21 50.96 -24.62
C SER A 569 -12.41 49.78 -25.57
N THR A 570 -11.32 49.30 -26.17
CA THR A 570 -11.27 48.02 -26.89
C THR A 570 -11.01 46.84 -25.97
N SER A 571 -10.73 47.10 -24.69
CA SER A 571 -10.47 46.08 -23.67
C SER A 571 -11.76 45.49 -23.14
N ARG A 572 -11.74 44.18 -22.84
CA ARG A 572 -12.85 43.45 -22.25
C ARG A 572 -12.51 43.01 -20.84
N GLU A 573 -13.43 43.18 -19.89
CA GLU A 573 -13.26 42.77 -18.49
C GLU A 573 -13.88 41.38 -18.28
N ILE A 574 -13.13 40.33 -18.61
CA ILE A 574 -13.64 38.97 -18.47
C ILE A 574 -13.66 38.57 -16.98
N PRO A 575 -14.82 38.19 -16.43
CA PRO A 575 -14.94 37.81 -15.02
C PRO A 575 -14.10 36.57 -14.71
N SER A 576 -13.69 36.35 -13.46
CA SER A 576 -12.95 35.13 -13.09
C SER A 576 -13.89 33.92 -12.92
N ALA A 577 -13.48 32.75 -13.41
CA ALA A 577 -14.16 31.48 -13.12
C ALA A 577 -13.42 30.64 -12.07
N PHE A 578 -14.20 29.92 -11.25
CA PHE A 578 -13.68 29.02 -10.24
C PHE A 578 -14.23 27.62 -10.44
N SER A 579 -13.33 26.64 -10.50
CA SER A 579 -13.71 25.24 -10.69
C SER A 579 -14.19 24.60 -9.39
N VAL A 580 -15.37 24.01 -9.45
CA VAL A 580 -16.03 23.25 -8.38
C VAL A 580 -16.15 21.81 -8.87
N HIS A 581 -15.57 20.87 -8.14
CA HIS A 581 -15.54 19.45 -8.53
C HIS A 581 -16.41 18.69 -7.53
N GLY A 582 -17.62 18.31 -7.97
CA GLY A 582 -18.67 17.73 -7.15
C GLY A 582 -19.95 17.54 -7.97
N ASP A 583 -21.05 17.21 -7.31
CA ASP A 583 -22.42 17.24 -7.80
C ASP A 583 -23.01 18.67 -7.77
N MET A 584 -24.27 18.81 -8.19
CA MET A 584 -24.94 20.12 -8.22
C MET A 584 -25.19 20.71 -6.82
N ARG A 585 -25.32 19.89 -5.78
CA ARG A 585 -25.48 20.37 -4.40
C ARG A 585 -24.22 21.09 -3.95
N GLU A 586 -23.05 20.55 -4.28
CA GLU A 586 -21.76 21.16 -3.98
C GLU A 586 -21.55 22.50 -4.74
N VAL A 587 -22.05 22.60 -5.98
CA VAL A 587 -22.05 23.86 -6.75
C VAL A 587 -22.93 24.92 -6.10
N ARG A 588 -24.15 24.56 -5.71
CA ARG A 588 -25.08 25.46 -5.03
C ARG A 588 -24.50 25.91 -3.69
N ALA A 589 -24.00 24.98 -2.88
CA ALA A 589 -23.35 25.31 -1.62
C ALA A 589 -22.14 26.25 -1.81
N PHE A 590 -21.33 26.04 -2.83
CA PHE A 590 -20.24 26.95 -3.19
C PHE A 590 -20.73 28.37 -3.51
N ILE A 591 -21.81 28.50 -4.28
CA ILE A 591 -22.43 29.79 -4.62
C ILE A 591 -22.95 30.48 -3.34
N LYS A 592 -23.64 29.76 -2.46
CA LYS A 592 -24.14 30.34 -1.20
C LYS A 592 -23.01 30.87 -0.32
N LEU A 593 -21.94 30.08 -0.19
CA LEU A 593 -20.76 30.51 0.53
C LEU A 593 -20.16 31.76 -0.11
N ALA A 594 -20.09 31.85 -1.44
CA ALA A 594 -19.54 33.03 -2.11
C ALA A 594 -20.38 34.28 -1.77
N GLN A 595 -21.70 34.16 -1.78
CA GLN A 595 -22.63 35.22 -1.35
C GLN A 595 -22.38 35.65 0.11
N MET A 596 -22.24 34.69 1.03
CA MET A 596 -21.93 34.96 2.45
C MET A 596 -20.59 35.69 2.66
N PHE A 597 -19.64 35.55 1.73
CA PHE A 597 -18.35 36.22 1.74
C PHE A 597 -18.28 37.42 0.78
N GLY A 598 -19.41 38.12 0.58
CA GLY A 598 -19.44 39.37 -0.19
C GLY A 598 -19.29 39.15 -1.70
N ASP A 599 -19.89 38.07 -2.21
CA ASP A 599 -19.79 37.62 -3.59
C ASP A 599 -18.36 37.31 -4.07
N ASP A 600 -17.53 36.74 -3.18
CA ASP A 600 -16.14 36.39 -3.49
C ASP A 600 -15.93 34.86 -3.67
N PRO A 601 -16.18 34.32 -4.88
CA PRO A 601 -15.91 32.91 -5.17
C PRO A 601 -14.41 32.58 -5.14
N ARG A 602 -13.50 33.57 -5.25
CA ARG A 602 -12.06 33.36 -5.08
C ARG A 602 -11.76 33.03 -3.63
N PHE A 603 -12.27 33.82 -2.70
CA PHE A 603 -12.09 33.59 -1.27
C PHE A 603 -12.59 32.20 -0.88
N VAL A 604 -13.81 31.85 -1.30
CA VAL A 604 -14.39 30.53 -1.03
C VAL A 604 -13.51 29.43 -1.60
N ARG A 605 -13.07 29.53 -2.87
CA ARG A 605 -12.22 28.52 -3.51
C ARG A 605 -10.92 28.22 -2.75
N TRP A 606 -10.28 29.24 -2.18
CA TRP A 606 -8.97 29.09 -1.57
C TRP A 606 -9.02 28.84 -0.06
N ASN A 607 -10.03 29.38 0.62
CA ASN A 607 -10.09 29.42 2.07
C ASN A 607 -11.15 28.49 2.66
N VAL A 608 -12.23 28.19 1.92
CA VAL A 608 -13.40 27.46 2.46
C VAL A 608 -13.57 26.11 1.76
N TYR A 609 -13.67 26.14 0.43
CA TYR A 609 -13.99 24.98 -0.37
C TYR A 609 -12.82 23.98 -0.41
N GLY A 610 -13.11 22.75 0.04
CA GLY A 610 -12.12 21.69 0.27
C GLY A 610 -11.72 21.50 1.74
N ASP A 611 -12.25 22.30 2.66
CA ASP A 611 -12.23 22.06 4.11
C ASP A 611 -13.66 21.78 4.58
N GLU A 612 -14.01 20.50 4.68
CA GLU A 612 -15.35 20.04 5.07
C GLU A 612 -15.75 20.60 6.45
N GLY A 613 -14.80 20.68 7.39
CA GLY A 613 -15.06 21.20 8.73
C GLY A 613 -15.37 22.69 8.72
N ARG A 614 -14.73 23.47 7.83
CA ARG A 614 -15.08 24.87 7.63
C ARG A 614 -16.45 25.03 6.98
N ILE A 615 -16.81 24.19 6.01
CA ILE A 615 -18.13 24.20 5.38
C ILE A 615 -19.23 23.96 6.44
N ILE A 616 -19.07 22.97 7.31
CA ILE A 616 -19.99 22.71 8.44
C ILE A 616 -20.13 23.95 9.32
N ARG A 617 -19.01 24.57 9.72
CA ARG A 617 -19.02 25.79 10.56
C ARG A 617 -19.76 26.95 9.90
N GLU A 618 -19.57 27.19 8.61
CA GLU A 618 -20.26 28.27 7.89
C GLU A 618 -21.76 27.97 7.74
N ALA A 619 -22.14 26.73 7.43
CA ALA A 619 -23.55 26.32 7.37
C ALA A 619 -24.27 26.53 8.71
N ASN A 620 -23.60 26.29 9.83
CA ASN A 620 -24.17 26.51 11.18
C ASN A 620 -24.41 27.99 11.51
N LYS A 621 -23.80 28.95 10.81
CA LYS A 621 -24.10 30.38 10.99
C LYS A 621 -25.46 30.77 10.42
N LEU A 622 -25.92 30.10 9.36
CA LEU A 622 -27.22 30.37 8.73
C LEU A 622 -28.42 30.06 9.64
N SER A 623 -28.24 29.27 10.70
CA SER A 623 -29.34 28.93 11.64
C SER A 623 -29.77 30.10 12.51
N GLY A 624 -28.94 31.13 12.67
CA GLY A 624 -29.27 32.30 13.49
C GLY A 624 -30.13 33.35 12.80
N GLU A 625 -30.38 33.23 11.49
CA GLU A 625 -31.10 34.24 10.69
C GLU A 625 -32.57 33.88 10.40
N GLN A 626 -33.04 32.69 10.83
CA GLN A 626 -34.42 32.22 10.60
C GLN A 626 -35.09 31.56 11.82
N SER A 627 -34.48 31.64 13.01
CA SER A 627 -35.14 31.38 14.31
C SER A 627 -35.34 32.70 15.04
#